data_AF-A0A9D5PPL3-F1
#
_entry.id   AF-A0A9D5PPL3-F1
#
_cell.length_a   1.000
_cell.length_b   1.000
_cell.length_c   1.000
_cell.angle_alpha   90.00
_cell.angle_beta   90.00
_cell.angle_gamma   90.00
#
_symmetry.space_group_name_H-M   'P 1'
#
loop_
_entity.id
_entity.type
_entity.pdbx_description
1 polymer ?
#
loop_
_entity_poly.entity_id
_entity_poly.type
_entity_poly.pdbx_seq_one_letter_code
_entity_poly.pdbx_strand_id
1 'polypeptide(L)'
;MFKKIKRLLGGKNENSKRYRSDFADYLNGKSLKCVTERVNGIEEVIGHKGAIIRRDDELLVYASQEVLLRTKVWDLQAGELLSLEGVVITAPDMEHGGEERTIIAYYSYWRKLEE
;
A
#
# COMPACT_ATOMS: atom_id res chain seq x y z
N MET A 1 30.36 7.44 -0.91
CA MET A 1 30.51 6.00 -0.55
C MET A 1 29.86 5.58 0.78
N PHE A 2 29.50 6.47 1.70
CA PHE A 2 29.00 6.09 3.04
C PHE A 2 27.50 5.74 3.16
N LYS A 3 26.64 6.08 2.18
CA LYS A 3 25.18 5.80 2.26
C LYS A 3 24.80 4.32 2.11
N LYS A 4 25.63 3.51 1.41
CA LYS A 4 25.33 2.08 1.17
C LYS A 4 25.56 1.20 2.40
N ILE A 5 26.52 1.54 3.25
CA ILE A 5 26.91 0.73 4.42
C ILE A 5 25.82 0.75 5.51
N LYS A 6 25.13 1.89 5.72
CA LYS A 6 24.01 1.99 6.68
C LYS A 6 22.78 1.14 6.31
N ARG A 7 22.64 0.72 5.06
CA ARG A 7 21.52 -0.12 4.58
C ARG A 7 21.69 -1.60 4.95
N LEU A 8 22.91 -2.04 5.26
CA LEU A 8 23.25 -3.44 5.53
C LEU A 8 23.32 -3.79 7.03
N LEU A 9 23.42 -2.79 7.91
CA LEU A 9 23.69 -2.99 9.35
C LEU A 9 22.51 -2.66 10.27
N GLY A 10 21.35 -2.30 9.72
CA GLY A 10 20.12 -2.13 10.48
C GLY A 10 19.08 -3.10 9.97
N GLY A 11 18.57 -4.00 10.82
CA GLY A 11 17.39 -4.77 10.50
C GLY A 11 16.28 -3.86 9.97
N LYS A 12 15.50 -4.32 8.99
CA LYS A 12 14.33 -3.58 8.50
C LYS A 12 13.32 -3.50 9.64
N ASN A 13 13.35 -2.43 10.42
CA ASN A 13 12.31 -2.17 11.40
C ASN A 13 11.09 -1.62 10.67
N GLU A 14 10.10 -2.48 10.47
CA GLU A 14 8.86 -2.18 9.73
C GLU A 14 8.03 -1.07 10.40
N ASN A 15 8.24 -0.85 11.71
CA ASN A 15 7.61 0.20 12.48
C ASN A 15 8.37 1.53 12.41
N SER A 16 9.52 1.60 11.75
CA SER A 16 10.26 2.85 11.62
C SER A 16 9.61 3.76 10.57
N LYS A 17 9.51 5.06 10.89
CA LYS A 17 9.05 6.11 9.95
C LYS A 17 9.75 6.04 8.59
N ARG A 18 11.05 5.76 8.60
CA ARG A 18 11.85 5.61 7.38
C ARG A 18 11.41 4.41 6.55
N TYR A 19 11.22 3.25 7.17
CA TYR A 19 10.76 2.06 6.46
C TYR A 19 9.40 2.30 5.82
N ARG A 20 8.44 2.83 6.58
CA ARG A 20 7.09 3.12 6.08
C ARG A 20 7.11 4.10 4.90
N SER A 21 7.95 5.14 4.97
CA SER A 21 8.18 6.05 3.84
C SER A 21 8.81 5.35 2.63
N ASP A 22 9.90 4.61 2.83
CA ASP A 22 10.54 3.88 1.73
C ASP A 22 9.57 2.87 1.08
N PHE A 23 8.68 2.26 1.87
CA PHE A 23 7.66 1.32 1.40
C PHE A 23 6.52 2.03 0.66
N ALA A 24 6.03 3.17 1.15
CA ALA A 24 5.05 3.99 0.45
C ALA A 24 5.58 4.48 -0.91
N ASP A 25 6.86 4.85 -1.01
CA ASP A 25 7.51 5.18 -2.29
C ASP A 25 7.54 3.99 -3.25
N TYR A 26 7.79 2.78 -2.71
CA TYR A 26 7.77 1.55 -3.50
C TYR A 26 6.36 1.22 -4.04
N LEU A 27 5.31 1.47 -3.26
CA LEU A 27 3.92 1.22 -3.66
C LEU A 27 3.40 2.27 -4.64
N ASN A 28 3.93 3.49 -4.60
CA ASN A 28 3.46 4.60 -5.45
C ASN A 28 3.50 4.24 -6.94
N GLY A 29 2.38 4.47 -7.64
CA GLY A 29 2.23 4.21 -9.06
C GLY A 29 1.87 2.76 -9.43
N LYS A 30 1.79 1.85 -8.46
CA LYS A 30 1.34 0.47 -8.73
C LYS A 30 -0.13 0.48 -9.16
N SER A 31 -0.39 -0.03 -10.36
CA SER A 31 -1.75 -0.19 -10.89
C SER A 31 -2.46 -1.36 -10.20
N LEU A 32 -3.77 -1.21 -9.97
CA LEU A 32 -4.58 -2.16 -9.22
C LEU A 32 -5.60 -2.86 -10.13
N LYS A 33 -5.77 -4.16 -9.93
CA LYS A 33 -6.82 -4.98 -10.54
C LYS A 33 -8.12 -4.82 -9.75
N CYS A 34 -8.05 -5.06 -8.44
CA CYS A 34 -9.13 -4.88 -7.49
C CYS A 34 -8.59 -4.63 -6.08
N VAL A 35 -9.45 -4.12 -5.22
CA VAL A 35 -9.19 -3.91 -3.80
C VAL A 35 -10.26 -4.66 -3.02
N THR A 36 -9.85 -5.46 -2.05
CA THR A 36 -10.76 -6.08 -1.09
C THR A 36 -10.60 -5.43 0.28
N GLU A 37 -11.66 -5.47 1.07
CA GLU A 37 -11.62 -5.13 2.49
C GLU A 37 -11.92 -6.37 3.32
N ARG A 38 -11.19 -6.53 4.43
CA ARG A 38 -11.42 -7.60 5.38
C ARG A 38 -12.26 -7.10 6.55
N VAL A 39 -13.49 -7.58 6.64
CA VAL A 39 -14.42 -7.30 7.75
C VAL A 39 -14.82 -8.62 8.39
N ASN A 40 -14.57 -8.79 9.70
CA ASN A 40 -14.93 -10.00 10.46
C ASN A 40 -14.44 -11.32 9.83
N GLY A 41 -13.27 -11.29 9.18
CA GLY A 41 -12.68 -12.46 8.53
C GLY A 41 -13.22 -12.76 7.13
N ILE A 42 -14.17 -11.98 6.62
CA ILE A 42 -14.67 -12.05 5.26
C ILE A 42 -13.96 -10.99 4.42
N GLU A 43 -13.53 -11.36 3.21
CA GLU A 43 -12.98 -10.41 2.24
C GLU A 43 -14.01 -10.08 1.17
N GLU A 44 -14.33 -8.79 1.04
CA GLU A 44 -15.28 -8.27 0.07
C GLU A 44 -14.60 -7.33 -0.90
N VAL A 45 -14.94 -7.41 -2.20
CA VAL A 45 -14.38 -6.50 -3.20
C VAL A 45 -15.06 -5.13 -3.06
N ILE A 46 -14.26 -4.10 -2.75
CA ILE A 46 -14.74 -2.72 -2.57
C ILE A 46 -14.37 -1.81 -3.75
N GLY A 47 -13.52 -2.27 -4.67
CA GLY A 47 -13.28 -1.54 -5.90
C GLY A 47 -12.43 -2.28 -6.93
N HIS A 48 -12.50 -1.78 -8.16
CA HIS A 48 -11.85 -2.32 -9.34
C HIS A 48 -11.07 -1.23 -10.06
N LYS A 49 -9.96 -1.62 -10.71
CA LYS A 49 -9.13 -0.77 -11.58
C LYS A 49 -8.72 0.55 -10.92
N GLY A 50 -7.47 0.63 -10.52
CA GLY A 50 -7.01 1.77 -9.74
C GLY A 50 -5.52 1.92 -9.71
N ALA A 51 -5.05 2.73 -8.77
CA ALA A 51 -3.64 2.88 -8.46
C ALA A 51 -3.45 3.19 -6.98
N ILE A 52 -2.27 2.81 -6.47
CA ILE A 52 -1.77 3.34 -5.21
C ILE A 52 -1.01 4.63 -5.52
N ILE A 53 -1.34 5.71 -4.82
CA ILE A 53 -0.79 7.04 -5.04
C ILE A 53 -0.20 7.53 -3.74
N ARG A 54 1.08 7.86 -3.73
CA ARG A 54 1.68 8.64 -2.65
C ARG A 54 1.60 10.12 -3.00
N ARG A 55 1.07 10.92 -2.08
CA ARG A 55 1.05 12.38 -2.15
C ARG A 55 1.57 12.94 -0.84
N ASP A 56 2.73 13.59 -0.89
CA ASP A 56 3.40 14.14 0.30
C ASP A 56 3.61 13.09 1.41
N ASP A 57 2.95 13.27 2.56
CA ASP A 57 2.99 12.37 3.71
C ASP A 57 1.77 11.42 3.79
N GLU A 58 1.02 11.30 2.69
CA GLU A 58 -0.18 10.48 2.58
C GLU A 58 -0.06 9.40 1.51
N LEU A 59 -0.70 8.27 1.78
CA LEU A 59 -0.93 7.18 0.83
C LEU A 59 -2.43 7.09 0.54
N LEU A 60 -2.77 7.06 -0.73
CA LEU A 60 -4.12 6.91 -1.23
C LEU A 60 -4.23 5.61 -2.02
N VAL A 61 -5.27 4.83 -1.74
CA VAL A 61 -5.71 3.74 -2.61
C VAL A 61 -6.92 4.23 -3.38
N TYR A 62 -6.74 4.51 -4.67
CA TYR A 62 -7.79 5.00 -5.55
C TYR A 62 -8.23 3.88 -6.49
N ALA A 63 -9.51 3.57 -6.54
CA ALA A 63 -10.09 2.59 -7.46
C ALA A 63 -11.58 2.86 -7.64
N SER A 64 -12.19 2.36 -8.73
CA SER A 64 -13.60 2.61 -9.04
C SER A 64 -13.99 4.10 -9.09
N GLN A 65 -13.05 4.98 -9.42
CA GLN A 65 -13.22 6.45 -9.43
C GLN A 65 -13.35 7.10 -8.04
N GLU A 66 -13.01 6.38 -6.98
CA GLU A 66 -13.14 6.82 -5.60
C GLU A 66 -11.83 6.59 -4.82
N VAL A 67 -11.60 7.39 -3.79
CA VAL A 67 -10.51 7.16 -2.83
C VAL A 67 -11.04 6.15 -1.82
N LEU A 68 -10.58 4.90 -1.90
CA LEU A 68 -11.05 3.82 -1.03
C LEU A 68 -10.38 3.82 0.35
N LEU A 69 -9.16 4.32 0.42
CA LEU A 69 -8.40 4.50 1.66
C LEU A 69 -7.49 5.73 1.50
N ARG A 70 -7.49 6.61 2.50
CA ARG A 70 -6.49 7.67 2.64
C ARG A 70 -5.88 7.62 4.01
N THR A 71 -4.56 7.56 4.11
CA THR A 71 -3.89 7.47 5.41
C THR A 71 -2.55 8.17 5.42
N LYS A 72 -2.05 8.53 6.61
CA LYS A 72 -0.68 9.02 6.77
C LYS A 72 0.30 7.88 6.57
N VAL A 73 1.38 8.15 5.85
CA VAL A 73 2.48 7.20 5.65
C VAL A 73 3.07 6.72 6.98
N TRP A 74 3.02 7.57 8.01
CA TRP A 74 3.53 7.22 9.34
C TRP A 74 2.67 6.21 10.08
N ASP A 75 1.39 6.07 9.74
CA ASP A 75 0.43 5.17 10.38
C ASP A 75 0.24 3.87 9.58
N LEU A 76 0.93 3.76 8.43
CA LEU A 76 0.87 2.61 7.55
C LEU A 76 1.46 1.35 8.20
N GLN A 77 0.63 0.34 8.42
CA GLN A 77 1.07 -1.03 8.60
C GLN A 77 0.78 -1.81 7.31
N ALA A 78 1.82 -2.11 6.54
CA ALA A 78 1.62 -2.74 5.24
C ALA A 78 2.72 -3.76 4.92
N GLY A 79 2.33 -4.79 4.17
CA GLY A 79 3.21 -5.87 3.75
C GLY A 79 2.82 -6.38 2.37
N GLU A 80 3.81 -6.68 1.54
CA GLU A 80 3.54 -7.28 0.23
C GLU A 80 3.09 -8.74 0.41
N LEU A 81 2.12 -9.17 -0.40
CA LEU A 81 1.69 -10.56 -0.42
C LEU A 81 2.86 -11.46 -0.85
N LEU A 82 2.89 -12.70 -0.37
CA LEU A 82 3.95 -13.66 -0.76
C LEU A 82 3.98 -13.94 -2.27
N SER A 83 2.85 -13.76 -2.97
CA SER A 83 2.77 -13.85 -4.43
C SER A 83 3.41 -12.67 -5.15
N LEU A 84 3.71 -11.57 -4.46
CA LEU A 84 4.13 -10.28 -5.01
C LEU A 84 3.08 -9.61 -5.92
N GLU A 85 1.84 -10.10 -5.89
CA GLU A 85 0.72 -9.62 -6.72
C GLU A 85 -0.21 -8.66 -5.97
N GLY A 86 0.19 -8.18 -4.80
CA GLY A 86 -0.59 -7.21 -4.05
C GLY A 86 0.05 -6.83 -2.74
N VAL A 87 -0.64 -5.97 -1.99
CA VAL A 87 -0.21 -5.50 -0.68
C VAL A 87 -1.39 -5.54 0.28
N VAL A 88 -1.17 -6.02 1.50
CA VAL A 88 -2.09 -5.83 2.62
C VAL A 88 -1.76 -4.52 3.31
N ILE A 89 -2.76 -3.70 3.58
CA ILE A 89 -2.64 -2.40 4.24
C ILE A 89 -3.64 -2.37 5.39
N THR A 90 -3.14 -2.14 6.60
CA THR A 90 -3.93 -1.82 7.79
C THR A 90 -3.56 -0.41 8.23
N ALA A 91 -4.55 0.49 8.27
CA ALA A 91 -4.32 1.89 8.63
C ALA A 91 -5.64 2.62 8.97
N PRO A 92 -5.60 3.72 9.73
CA PRO A 92 -6.75 4.60 9.91
C PRO A 92 -7.12 5.29 8.60
N ASP A 93 -8.40 5.26 8.24
CA ASP A 93 -8.92 5.84 7.00
C ASP A 93 -9.44 7.25 7.17
N MET A 94 -8.63 8.22 6.79
CA MET A 94 -8.96 9.64 6.85
C MET A 94 -10.07 10.06 5.88
N GLU A 95 -10.38 9.26 4.86
CA GLU A 95 -11.43 9.59 3.88
C GLU A 95 -12.83 9.27 4.42
N HIS A 96 -12.98 8.16 5.17
CA HIS A 96 -14.29 7.62 5.60
C HIS A 96 -14.52 7.66 7.12
N GLY A 97 -13.92 8.61 7.84
CA GLY A 97 -14.25 8.87 9.26
C GLY A 97 -13.18 8.43 10.28
N GLY A 98 -12.03 7.95 9.84
CA GLY A 98 -10.84 7.73 10.67
C GLY A 98 -10.70 6.35 11.29
N GLU A 99 -11.63 5.42 11.03
CA GLU A 99 -11.57 4.07 11.57
C GLU A 99 -10.42 3.27 10.97
N GLU A 100 -9.85 2.35 11.75
CA GLU A 100 -8.81 1.44 11.28
C GLU A 100 -9.43 0.39 10.35
N ARG A 101 -8.96 0.35 9.10
CA ARG A 101 -9.43 -0.58 8.07
C ARG A 101 -8.29 -1.47 7.62
N THR A 102 -8.62 -2.69 7.21
CA THR A 102 -7.66 -3.62 6.58
C THR A 102 -8.11 -3.92 5.16
N ILE A 103 -7.34 -3.43 4.19
CA ILE A 103 -7.59 -3.66 2.77
C ILE A 103 -6.47 -4.48 2.15
N ILE A 104 -6.78 -5.20 1.08
CA ILE A 104 -5.81 -5.89 0.24
C ILE A 104 -5.95 -5.34 -1.17
N ALA A 105 -4.89 -4.69 -1.65
CA ALA A 105 -4.85 -4.11 -2.98
C ALA A 105 -4.09 -5.06 -3.91
N TYR A 106 -4.81 -5.71 -4.82
CA TYR A 106 -4.23 -6.61 -5.81
C TYR A 106 -3.75 -5.83 -7.01
N TYR A 107 -2.49 -6.04 -7.41
CA TYR A 107 -1.89 -5.36 -8.55
C TYR A 107 -2.47 -5.86 -9.87
N SER A 108 -2.55 -4.97 -10.84
CA SER A 108 -2.71 -5.36 -12.24
C SER A 108 -1.41 -5.99 -12.72
N TYR A 109 -1.51 -7.19 -13.28
CA TYR A 109 -0.36 -7.92 -13.82
C TYR A 109 0.34 -7.09 -14.90
N TRP A 110 1.62 -6.82 -14.70
CA TRP A 110 2.45 -6.03 -15.62
C TRP A 110 3.60 -6.89 -16.14
N ARG A 111 3.35 -7.95 -16.92
CA ARG A 111 4.39 -8.30 -17.90
C ARG A 111 4.33 -7.23 -18.96
N LYS A 112 5.35 -6.37 -19.02
CA LYS A 112 5.71 -5.77 -20.30
C LYS A 112 6.07 -6.95 -21.21
N LEU A 113 5.19 -7.29 -22.14
CA LEU A 113 5.60 -8.07 -23.28
C LEU A 113 6.63 -7.19 -23.98
N GLU A 114 7.89 -7.60 -23.99
CA GLU A 114 8.88 -6.97 -24.87
C GLU A 114 8.37 -7.17 -26.30
N GLU A 115 8.13 -6.06 -27.01
CA GLU A 115 7.89 -6.06 -28.46
C GLU A 115 9.21 -6.29 -29.21
#